data_AF-A0A4Q6C8U0-F1
#
_entry.id   AF-A0A4Q6C8U0-F1
#
_cell.length_a   1.000
_cell.length_b   1.000
_cell.length_c   1.000
_cell.angle_alpha   90.00
_cell.angle_beta   90.00
_cell.angle_gamma   90.00
#
_symmetry.space_group_name_H-M   'P 1'
#
loop_
_entity.id
_entity.type
_entity.pdbx_description
1 polymer ?
#
loop_
_entity_poly.entity_id
_entity_poly.type
_entity_poly.pdbx_seq_one_letter_code
_entity_poly.pdbx_strand_id
1 'polypeptide(L)' 'MGVEFGFRLTVRDNALDWRVVRVRALGLPLPAAAFHAVQATESGHEGRYCFDVSAALPLAGPLVHYRGWLQVP' A
#
# COMPACT_ATOMS: atom_id res chain seq x y z
N MET A 1 -17.99 9.09 8.18
CA MET A 1 -16.79 8.79 8.98
C MET A 1 -15.90 7.90 8.13
N GLY A 2 -14.76 8.40 7.66
CA GLY A 2 -13.85 7.66 6.77
C GLY A 2 -12.48 7.41 7.42
N VAL A 3 -11.70 6.58 6.75
CA VAL A 3 -10.27 6.41 7.02
C VAL A 3 -9.51 6.89 5.79
N GLU A 4 -8.54 7.77 6.00
CA GLU A 4 -7.68 8.32 4.95
C GLU A 4 -6.24 7.85 5.18
N PHE A 5 -5.60 7.44 4.09
CA PHE A 5 -4.19 7.04 4.07
C PHE A 5 -3.41 7.95 3.14
N GLY A 6 -2.34 8.56 3.66
CA GLY A 6 -1.35 9.27 2.87
C GLY A 6 -0.16 8.37 2.59
N PHE A 7 0.16 8.21 1.30
CA PHE A 7 1.26 7.36 0.85
C PHE A 7 2.43 8.20 0.36
N ARG A 8 3.64 7.75 0.68
CA ARG A 8 4.86 8.16 0.00
C ARG A 8 5.16 7.13 -1.07
N LEU A 9 5.29 7.59 -2.30
CA LEU A 9 5.72 6.78 -3.44
C LEU A 9 7.24 6.91 -3.58
N THR A 10 7.92 5.80 -3.81
CA THR A 10 9.37 5.77 -4.03
C THR A 10 9.68 4.74 -5.11
N VAL A 11 10.54 5.09 -6.06
CA VAL A 11 11.01 4.11 -7.06
C VAL A 11 12.23 3.40 -6.52
N ARG A 12 12.20 2.06 -6.49
CA ARG A 12 13.30 1.17 -6.11
C ARG A 12 13.33 -0.03 -7.05
N ASP A 13 14.50 -0.38 -7.57
CA ASP A 13 14.68 -1.59 -8.40
C ASP A 13 13.68 -1.74 -9.55
N ASN A 14 13.36 -0.62 -10.22
CA ASN A 14 12.35 -0.54 -11.30
C ASN A 14 10.92 -0.91 -10.85
N ALA A 15 10.65 -0.80 -9.56
CA ALA A 15 9.34 -0.91 -8.93
C ALA A 15 8.98 0.40 -8.22
N LEU A 16 7.68 0.68 -8.13
CA LEU A 16 7.08 1.77 -7.39
C LEU A 16 6.58 1.23 -6.05
N ASP A 17 7.25 1.64 -4.97
CA ASP A 17 6.87 1.31 -3.61
C ASP A 17 6.00 2.40 -3.00
N TRP A 18 4.87 1.98 -2.43
CA TRP A 18 3.91 2.80 -1.72
C TRP A 18 4.00 2.49 -0.24
N ARG A 19 4.34 3.49 0.56
CA ARG A 19 4.45 3.37 2.01
C ARG A 19 3.52 4.34 2.70
N VAL A 20 2.74 3.87 3.66
CA VAL A 20 1.90 4.75 4.49
C VAL A 20 2.80 5.64 5.35
N VAL A 21 2.57 6.94 5.26
CA VAL A 21 3.27 7.98 6.05
C VAL A 21 2.31 8.82 6.89
N ARG A 22 1.01 8.73 6.61
CA ARG A 22 -0.02 9.46 7.34
C ARG A 22 -1.31 8.66 7.36
N VAL A 23 -1.99 8.63 8.50
CA VAL A 23 -3.31 8.02 8.64
C VAL A 23 -4.23 8.98 9.39
N ARG A 24 -5.47 9.12 8.92
CA ARG A 24 -6.54 9.81 9.64
C ARG A 24 -7.76 8.91 9.71
N ALA A 25 -8.29 8.70 10.90
CA ALA A 25 -9.53 7.97 11.09
C ALA A 25 -10.49 8.83 11.90
N LEU A 26 -11.74 8.92 11.44
CA LEU A 26 -12.80 9.65 12.13
C LEU A 26 -12.46 11.15 12.35
N GLY A 27 -11.60 11.72 11.49
CA GLY A 27 -11.11 13.10 11.61
C GLY A 27 -9.85 13.29 12.46
N LEU A 28 -9.39 12.26 13.18
CA LEU A 28 -8.22 12.33 14.06
C LEU A 28 -6.96 11.72 13.40
N PRO A 29 -5.77 12.34 13.56
CA PRO A 29 -4.52 11.76 13.10
C PRO A 29 -4.15 10.54 13.93
N LEU A 30 -3.75 9.45 13.26
CA LEU A 30 -3.27 8.22 13.90
C LEU A 30 -1.77 8.01 13.64
N PRO A 31 -1.07 7.25 14.50
CA PRO A 31 0.33 6.92 14.30
C PRO A 31 0.52 6.06 13.03
N ALA A 32 1.11 6.63 11.98
CA ALA A 32 1.33 5.92 10.72
C ALA A 32 2.21 4.66 10.85
N ALA A 33 3.12 4.64 11.83
CA ALA A 33 3.96 3.48 12.13
C ALA A 33 3.14 2.23 12.48
N ALA A 34 1.96 2.38 13.07
CA ALA A 34 1.07 1.27 13.38
C ALA A 34 0.46 0.64 12.10
N PHE A 35 0.54 1.33 10.97
CA PHE A 35 0.01 0.91 9.67
C PHE A 35 1.14 0.61 8.68
N HIS A 36 2.36 0.32 9.14
CA HIS A 36 3.51 0.02 8.28
C HIS A 36 3.30 -1.23 7.40
N ALA A 37 2.43 -2.15 7.84
CA ALA A 37 2.04 -3.32 7.07
C ALA A 37 1.06 -3.00 5.91
N VAL A 38 0.59 -1.75 5.82
CA VAL A 38 -0.10 -1.22 4.65
C VAL A 38 0.94 -0.72 3.65
N GLN A 39 1.17 -1.50 2.61
CA GLN A 39 2.15 -1.24 1.56
C GLN A 39 1.65 -1.77 0.22
N ALA A 40 2.11 -1.16 -0.85
CA ALA A 40 1.94 -1.69 -2.20
C ALA A 40 3.25 -1.57 -2.96
N THR A 41 3.55 -2.56 -3.79
CA THR A 41 4.68 -2.53 -4.71
C THR A 41 4.16 -2.82 -6.11
N GLU A 42 4.49 -1.95 -7.05
CA GLU A 42 4.03 -2.04 -8.43
C GLU A 42 5.26 -2.08 -9.34
N SER A 43 5.28 -2.94 -10.35
CA SER A 43 6.43 -3.08 -11.24
C SER A 43 6.01 -3.46 -12.64
N GLY A 44 6.82 -3.06 -13.63
CA GLY A 44 6.66 -3.49 -15.01
C GLY A 44 7.59 -4.65 -15.34
N HIS A 45 7.06 -5.76 -15.86
CA HIS A 45 7.86 -6.88 -16.34
C HIS A 45 7.27 -7.46 -17.63
N GLU A 46 8.03 -7.43 -18.73
CA GLU A 46 7.64 -8.02 -20.03
C GLU A 46 6.23 -7.61 -20.51
N GLY A 47 5.90 -6.32 -20.45
CA GLY A 47 4.57 -5.81 -20.83
C GLY A 47 3.45 -6.11 -19.83
N ARG A 48 3.78 -6.71 -18.68
CA ARG A 48 2.85 -6.93 -17.56
C ARG A 48 3.08 -5.89 -16.48
N TYR A 49 1.98 -5.33 -15.99
CA TYR A 49 1.94 -4.50 -14.80
C TYR A 49 1.68 -5.39 -13.59
N CYS A 50 2.72 -5.68 -12.82
CA CYS A 50 2.67 -6.50 -11.62
C CYS A 50 2.40 -5.63 -10.39
N PHE A 51 1.58 -6.13 -9.47
CA PHE A 51 1.28 -5.45 -8.22
C PHE A 51 1.23 -6.46 -7.07
N ASP A 52 1.74 -6.05 -5.92
CA ASP A 52 1.68 -6.75 -4.65
C ASP A 52 1.19 -5.75 -3.59
N VAL A 53 0.02 -6.00 -3.03
CA VAL A 53 -0.63 -5.10 -2.09
C VAL A 53 -0.93 -5.87 -0.81
N SER A 54 -0.49 -5.32 0.31
CA SER A 54 -0.84 -5.81 1.63
C SER A 54 -1.43 -4.69 2.48
N ALA A 55 -2.48 -4.99 3.23
CA ALA A 55 -2.99 -4.12 4.27
C ALA A 55 -3.27 -4.93 5.53
N ALA A 56 -2.67 -4.50 6.63
CA ALA A 56 -2.96 -5.04 7.96
C ALA A 56 -3.20 -3.88 8.92
N LEU A 57 -4.18 -4.07 9.81
CA LEU A 57 -4.43 -3.14 10.91
C LEU A 57 -3.62 -3.56 12.13
N PRO A 58 -3.13 -2.59 12.92
CA PRO A 58 -2.31 -2.88 14.11
C PRO A 58 -3.02 -3.77 15.15
N LEU A 59 -4.36 -3.73 15.23
CA LEU A 59 -5.14 -4.46 16.23
C LEU A 59 -5.99 -5.59 15.63
N ALA A 60 -6.40 -5.47 14.37
CA ALA A 60 -7.27 -6.47 13.72
C ALA A 60 -6.49 -7.50 12.88
N GLY A 61 -5.17 -7.32 12.73
CA GLY A 61 -4.32 -8.23 11.95
C GLY A 61 -4.41 -7.99 10.44
N PRO A 62 -3.96 -8.97 9.62
CA PRO A 62 -3.98 -8.87 8.16
C PRO A 62 -5.43 -8.78 7.65
N LEU A 63 -5.76 -7.69 6.98
CA LEU A 63 -7.08 -7.51 6.36
C LEU A 63 -7.09 -8.15 4.98
N VAL A 64 -6.07 -7.84 4.19
CA VAL A 64 -5.98 -8.27 2.80
C VAL A 64 -4.53 -8.35 2.38
N HIS A 65 -4.22 -9.38 1.60
CA HIS A 65 -3.00 -9.45 0.82
C HIS A 65 -3.37 -10.03 -0.53
N TYR A 66 -3.10 -9.30 -1.59
CA TYR A 66 -3.30 -9.78 -2.95
C TYR A 66 -2.12 -9.41 -3.81
N ARG A 67 -1.80 -10.33 -4.71
CA ARG A 67 -0.77 -10.16 -5.72
C ARG A 67 -1.37 -10.52 -7.06
N GLY A 68 -0.98 -9.77 -8.08
CA GLY A 68 -1.47 -10.01 -9.42
C GLY A 68 -0.63 -9.31 -10.45
N TRP A 69 -1.09 -9.44 -11.68
CA TRP A 69 -0.55 -8.75 -12.82
C TRP A 69 -1.67 -8.45 -13.80
N LEU A 70 -1.53 -7.35 -14.54
CA LEU A 70 -2.38 -6.98 -15.66
C LEU A 70 -1.53 -6.95 -16.92
N GLN A 71 -2.08 -7.43 -18.02
CA GLN A 71 -1.49 -7.20 -19.33
C GLN A 71 -1.90 -5.79 -19.77
N VAL A 72 -0.92 -4.92 -19.97
CA VAL A 72 -1.19 -3.57 -20.48
C VAL A 72 -1.18 -3.66 -22.01
N PRO A 73 -2.30 -3.37 -22.70
CA PRO A 73 -2.37 -3.39 -24.16
C PRO A 73 -1.56 -2.26 -24.81
#